data_AF-A0A565B1E2-F1
#
_entry.id   AF-A0A565B1E2-F1
#
_cell.length_a   1.000
_cell.length_b   1.000
_cell.length_c   1.000
_cell.angle_alpha   90.00
_cell.angle_beta   90.00
_cell.angle_gamma   90.00
#
_symmetry.space_group_name_H-M   'P 1'
#
loop_
_entity.id
_entity.type
_entity.pdbx_description
1 polymer ?
#
loop_
_entity_poly.entity_id
_entity_poly.type
_entity_poly.pdbx_seq_one_letter_code
_entity_poly.pdbx_strand_id
1 'polypeptide(L)'
;MEAVKQGSAAIGLRSRNHVVLACVNKAQSELSSHQRKIFKVDDHIGVAIAGLTADSRVLSRYMRSESINHSFTYESPLPVGRRVVHLADQAQNCTEDNDSNKKVNFSEEEEDPEEEKKVVSSKKRYGVV
;
A
#
# COMPACT_ATOMS: atom_id res chain seq x y z
N MET A 1 -13.42 -11.64 -3.01
CA MET A 1 -13.59 -10.39 -2.23
C MET A 1 -14.16 -10.62 -0.81
N GLU A 2 -14.78 -11.77 -0.51
CA GLU A 2 -15.39 -12.05 0.80
C GLU A 2 -14.44 -11.91 2.00
N ALA A 3 -13.16 -12.30 1.87
CA ALA A 3 -12.17 -12.18 2.94
C ALA A 3 -11.96 -10.74 3.44
N VAL A 4 -12.14 -9.74 2.57
CA VAL A 4 -12.04 -8.32 2.94
C VAL A 4 -13.27 -7.89 3.73
N LYS A 5 -14.47 -8.40 3.38
CA LYS A 5 -15.72 -8.12 4.09
C LYS A 5 -15.75 -8.73 5.50
N GLN A 6 -15.08 -9.86 5.69
CA GLN A 6 -14.90 -10.50 6.99
C GLN A 6 -13.82 -9.81 7.85
N GLY A 7 -12.96 -8.99 7.24
CA GLY A 7 -11.98 -8.17 7.92
C GLY A 7 -12.66 -7.11 8.80
N SER A 8 -12.06 -6.79 9.96
CA SER A 8 -12.60 -5.69 10.79
C SER A 8 -12.29 -4.32 10.15
N ALA A 9 -13.22 -3.38 10.32
CA ALA A 9 -13.24 -2.11 9.62
C ALA A 9 -11.94 -1.29 9.73
N ALA A 10 -11.58 -0.65 8.63
CA ALA A 10 -10.52 0.32 8.49
C ALA A 10 -11.08 1.55 7.77
N ILE A 11 -10.76 2.75 8.25
CA ILE A 11 -11.26 4.03 7.74
C ILE A 11 -10.07 4.98 7.58
N GLY A 12 -10.02 5.67 6.45
CA GLY A 12 -9.08 6.75 6.19
C GLY A 12 -9.82 8.07 5.98
N LEU A 13 -9.39 9.11 6.66
CA LEU A 13 -9.91 10.47 6.52
C LEU A 13 -8.80 11.38 6.04
N ARG A 14 -9.03 12.08 4.92
CA ARG A 14 -8.11 13.06 4.35
C ARG A 14 -8.71 14.46 4.50
N SER A 15 -7.95 15.36 5.10
CA SER A 15 -8.14 16.79 5.04
C SER A 15 -7.18 17.41 3.99
N ARG A 16 -7.17 18.74 3.86
CA ARG A 16 -6.24 19.44 2.96
C ARG A 16 -4.77 19.26 3.36
N ASN A 17 -4.51 19.12 4.66
CA ASN A 17 -3.15 19.15 5.22
C ASN A 17 -2.79 17.88 6.00
N HIS A 18 -3.79 17.07 6.36
CA HIS A 18 -3.60 15.93 7.26
C HIS A 18 -4.38 14.73 6.78
N VAL A 19 -3.88 13.56 7.16
CA VAL A 19 -4.48 12.27 6.86
C VAL A 19 -4.51 11.46 8.14
N VAL A 20 -5.64 10.84 8.44
CA VAL A 20 -5.84 10.01 9.63
C VAL A 20 -6.32 8.64 9.20
N LEU A 21 -5.66 7.60 9.72
CA LEU A 21 -6.04 6.21 9.54
C LEU A 21 -6.54 5.65 10.88
N ALA A 22 -7.71 5.03 10.88
CA ALA A 22 -8.30 4.40 12.05
C ALA A 22 -8.75 2.98 11.72
N CYS A 23 -8.37 2.00 12.55
CA CYS A 23 -8.71 0.60 12.37
C CYS A 23 -9.26 -0.01 13.65
N VAL A 24 -10.25 -0.88 13.51
CA VAL A 24 -10.71 -1.71 14.63
C VAL A 24 -9.80 -2.92 14.76
N ASN A 25 -9.03 -2.98 15.84
CA ASN A 25 -8.22 -4.14 16.16
C ASN A 25 -9.08 -5.15 16.94
N LYS A 26 -9.35 -6.31 16.36
CA LYS A 26 -9.99 -7.43 17.07
C LYS A 26 -8.93 -8.31 17.71
N ALA A 27 -9.06 -8.59 19.01
CA ALA A 27 -8.38 -9.70 19.65
C ALA A 27 -9.18 -11.00 19.41
N GLN A 28 -8.49 -12.14 19.28
CA GLN A 28 -9.16 -13.44 19.19
C GLN A 28 -9.67 -13.94 20.55
N SER A 29 -9.02 -13.52 21.63
CA SER A 29 -9.40 -13.81 23.01
C SER A 29 -8.83 -12.71 23.92
N GLU A 30 -9.35 -12.59 25.15
CA GLU A 30 -8.89 -11.63 26.16
C GLU A 30 -7.39 -11.78 26.50
N LEU A 31 -6.82 -12.97 26.29
CA LEU A 31 -5.39 -13.26 26.51
C LEU A 31 -4.53 -13.05 25.26
N SER A 32 -5.14 -12.78 24.10
CA SER A 32 -4.44 -12.68 22.83
C SER A 32 -4.10 -11.23 22.49
N SER A 33 -2.90 -11.01 21.93
CA SER A 33 -2.49 -9.69 21.47
C SER A 33 -3.31 -9.25 20.26
N HIS A 34 -3.65 -7.97 20.23
CA HIS A 34 -4.30 -7.34 19.09
C HIS A 34 -3.44 -7.42 17.83
N GLN A 35 -4.05 -7.89 16.72
CA GLN A 35 -3.39 -7.90 15.43
C GLN A 35 -3.27 -6.47 14.88
N ARG A 36 -2.04 -6.04 14.60
CA ARG A 36 -1.78 -4.71 14.04
C ARG A 36 -2.25 -4.64 12.59
N LYS A 37 -3.00 -3.58 12.27
CA LYS A 37 -3.54 -3.31 10.93
C LYS A 37 -3.02 -2.04 10.27
N ILE A 38 -2.38 -1.19 11.05
CA ILE A 38 -1.75 0.03 10.56
C ILE A 38 -0.25 -0.19 10.58
N PHE A 39 0.39 0.03 9.44
CA PHE A 39 1.83 -0.09 9.25
C PHE A 39 2.39 1.23 8.74
N LYS A 40 3.46 1.70 9.39
CA LYS A 40 4.26 2.81 8.88
C LYS A 40 5.15 2.28 7.76
N VAL A 41 5.02 2.87 6.58
CA VAL A 41 5.85 2.55 5.41
C VAL A 41 7.00 3.54 5.30
N ASP A 42 6.69 4.82 5.45
CA ASP A 42 7.66 5.91 5.40
C ASP A 42 7.25 7.02 6.37
N ASP A 43 8.03 8.09 6.49
CA ASP A 43 7.68 9.24 7.33
C ASP A 43 6.41 9.95 6.85
N HIS A 44 6.17 9.98 5.54
CA HIS A 44 4.98 10.56 4.89
C HIS A 44 3.95 9.53 4.41
N ILE A 45 4.17 8.23 4.65
CA ILE A 45 3.31 7.15 4.14
C ILE A 45 2.94 6.15 5.25
N GLY A 46 1.63 6.00 5.47
CA GLY A 46 1.06 4.96 6.32
C GLY A 46 0.09 4.10 5.52
N VAL A 47 -0.07 2.83 5.90
CA VAL A 47 -1.02 1.92 5.26
C VAL A 47 -1.90 1.26 6.30
N ALA A 48 -3.21 1.31 6.09
CA ALA A 48 -4.21 0.61 6.86
C ALA A 48 -4.77 -0.56 6.06
N ILE A 49 -4.87 -1.74 6.68
CA ILE A 49 -5.23 -2.96 5.96
C ILE A 49 -6.46 -3.64 6.55
N ALA A 50 -7.34 -4.07 5.66
CA ALA A 50 -8.52 -4.87 5.96
C ALA A 50 -8.46 -6.19 5.18
N GLY A 51 -8.56 -7.32 5.89
CA GLY A 51 -8.50 -8.66 5.29
C GLY A 51 -7.37 -9.52 5.87
N LEU A 52 -6.69 -10.28 5.01
CA LEU A 52 -5.66 -11.24 5.39
C LEU A 52 -4.36 -10.54 5.82
N THR A 53 -4.01 -10.69 7.10
CA THR A 53 -2.80 -10.05 7.65
C THR A 53 -1.49 -10.64 7.13
N ALA A 54 -1.52 -11.86 6.56
CA ALA A 54 -0.34 -12.47 5.96
C ALA A 54 0.13 -11.68 4.74
N ASP A 55 -0.75 -11.47 3.77
CA ASP A 55 -0.47 -10.74 2.52
C ASP A 55 -0.10 -9.29 2.82
N SER A 56 -0.83 -8.70 3.76
CA SER A 56 -0.61 -7.38 4.32
C SER A 56 0.84 -7.15 4.76
N ARG A 57 1.47 -8.14 5.41
CA ARG A 57 2.86 -8.04 5.87
C ARG A 57 3.86 -8.09 4.74
N VAL A 58 3.64 -8.96 3.74
CA VAL A 58 4.50 -9.07 2.57
C VAL A 58 4.49 -7.74 1.81
N LEU A 59 3.29 -7.23 1.55
CA LEU A 59 3.08 -5.96 0.85
C LEU A 59 3.71 -4.78 1.60
N SER A 60 3.52 -4.72 2.92
CA SER A 60 4.10 -3.66 3.76
C SER A 60 5.63 -3.71 3.85
N ARG A 61 6.25 -4.89 3.68
CA ARG A 61 7.71 -5.02 3.61
C ARG A 61 8.23 -4.59 2.25
N TYR A 62 7.55 -5.00 1.18
CA TYR A 62 7.87 -4.59 -0.18
C TYR A 62 7.83 -3.06 -0.32
N MET A 63 6.73 -2.42 0.07
CA MET A 63 6.60 -0.95 0.00
C MET A 63 7.68 -0.22 0.81
N ARG A 64 8.11 -0.78 1.95
CA ARG A 64 9.19 -0.22 2.76
C ARG A 64 10.53 -0.30 2.07
N SER A 65 10.87 -1.47 1.52
CA SER A 65 12.13 -1.68 0.81
C SER A 65 12.25 -0.72 -0.36
N GLU A 66 11.16 -0.58 -1.13
CA GLU A 66 11.12 0.34 -2.26
C GLU A 66 11.23 1.81 -1.85
N SER A 67 10.63 2.22 -0.72
CA SER A 67 10.71 3.60 -0.25
C SER A 67 12.14 3.94 0.15
N ILE A 68 12.81 3.01 0.83
CA ILE A 68 14.21 3.14 1.21
C ILE A 68 15.09 3.19 -0.04
N ASN A 69 14.88 2.30 -1.01
CA ASN A 69 15.65 2.29 -2.26
C ASN A 69 15.48 3.61 -3.02
N HIS A 70 14.25 4.09 -3.20
CA HIS A 70 14.03 5.35 -3.90
C HIS A 70 14.68 6.54 -3.19
N SER A 71 14.52 6.62 -1.86
CA SER A 71 15.18 7.66 -1.07
C SER A 71 16.70 7.56 -1.09
N PHE A 72 17.26 6.36 -1.26
CA PHE A 72 18.69 6.14 -1.36
C PHE A 72 19.24 6.51 -2.74
N THR A 73 18.52 6.16 -3.82
CA THR A 73 18.95 6.40 -5.20
C THR A 73 18.73 7.85 -5.63
N TYR A 74 17.58 8.43 -5.30
CA TYR A 74 17.15 9.74 -5.81
C TYR A 74 17.16 10.83 -4.74
N GLU A 75 17.66 10.54 -3.53
CA GLU A 75 17.73 11.45 -2.37
C GLU A 75 16.40 12.18 -2.08
N SER A 76 15.27 11.58 -2.47
CA SER A 76 13.94 12.19 -2.40
C SER A 76 12.86 11.19 -1.97
N PRO A 77 11.84 11.65 -1.22
CA PRO A 77 10.75 10.78 -0.79
C PRO A 77 9.91 10.33 -1.99
N LEU A 78 9.56 9.05 -2.05
CA LEU A 78 8.74 8.54 -3.14
C LEU A 78 7.32 9.14 -3.09
N PRO A 79 6.79 9.68 -4.21
CA PRO A 79 5.42 10.18 -4.27
C PRO A 79 4.39 9.05 -4.11
N VAL A 80 3.33 9.35 -3.36
CA VAL A 80 2.24 8.39 -3.05
C VAL A 80 1.52 7.92 -4.33
N GLY A 81 1.37 8.79 -5.32
CA GLY A 81 0.72 8.45 -6.59
C GLY A 81 1.42 7.30 -7.32
N ARG A 82 2.73 7.42 -7.53
CA ARG A 82 3.58 6.37 -8.14
C ARG A 82 3.52 5.07 -7.33
N ARG A 83 3.55 5.19 -5.99
CA ARG A 83 3.46 4.03 -5.10
C ARG A 83 2.17 3.22 -5.30
N VAL A 84 1.04 3.88 -5.48
CA VAL A 84 -0.26 3.19 -5.68
C VAL A 84 -0.31 2.46 -7.01
N VAL A 85 0.29 3.01 -8.07
CA VAL A 85 0.36 2.36 -9.38
C VAL A 85 1.20 1.08 -9.31
N HIS A 86 2.43 1.17 -8.79
CA HIS A 86 3.28 -0.01 -8.64
C HIS A 86 2.62 -1.08 -7.77
N LEU A 87 1.87 -0.68 -6.75
CA LEU A 87 1.13 -1.60 -5.91
C LEU A 87 0.02 -2.35 -6.68
N ALA A 88 -0.68 -1.63 -7.57
CA ALA A 88 -1.72 -2.20 -8.41
C ALA A 88 -1.11 -3.22 -9.39
N ASP A 89 0.03 -2.89 -9.99
CA ASP A 89 0.73 -3.80 -10.91
C ASP A 89 1.21 -5.06 -10.19
N GLN A 90 1.77 -4.92 -8.98
CA GLN A 90 2.16 -6.07 -8.17
C GLN A 90 0.95 -6.95 -7.81
N ALA A 91 -0.19 -6.36 -7.50
CA ALA A 91 -1.42 -7.10 -7.22
C ALA A 91 -1.98 -7.77 -8.49
N GLN A 92 -1.84 -7.15 -9.65
CA GLN A 92 -2.24 -7.73 -10.94
C GLN A 92 -1.34 -8.91 -11.32
N ASN A 93 -0.02 -8.79 -11.17
CA ASN A 93 0.92 -9.89 -11.45
C ASN A 93 0.59 -11.13 -10.61
N CYS A 94 0.24 -10.93 -9.33
CA CYS A 94 -0.21 -12.02 -8.45
C CYS A 94 -1.48 -12.74 -8.94
N THR A 95 -2.26 -12.14 -9.84
CA THR A 95 -3.48 -12.74 -10.42
C THR A 95 -3.29 -13.31 -11.83
N GLU A 96 -2.30 -12.84 -12.58
CA GLU A 96 -2.01 -13.35 -13.93
C GLU A 96 -1.07 -14.57 -13.91
N ASP A 97 -0.30 -14.75 -12.83
CA ASP A 97 0.68 -15.83 -12.69
C ASP A 97 0.01 -17.21 -12.44
N ASN A 98 -0.28 -17.89 -13.55
CA ASN A 98 -0.77 -19.27 -13.60
C ASN A 98 0.41 -20.27 -13.50
N ASP A 99 0.92 -20.42 -12.28
CA ASP A 99 1.80 -21.50 -11.82
C ASP A 99 3.18 -21.73 -12.51
N SER A 100 4.13 -22.12 -11.67
CA SER A 100 5.49 -22.60 -11.97
C SER A 100 6.52 -21.60 -12.51
N ASN A 101 7.43 -21.23 -11.60
CA ASN A 101 8.83 -20.82 -11.85
C ASN A 101 9.11 -19.30 -12.06
N LYS A 102 9.78 -18.74 -11.04
CA LYS A 102 10.90 -17.78 -11.10
C LYS A 102 10.65 -16.27 -11.31
N LYS A 103 11.55 -15.56 -10.59
CA LYS A 103 12.18 -14.26 -10.88
C LYS A 103 11.22 -13.08 -11.10
N VAL A 104 11.03 -12.34 -10.00
CA VAL A 104 10.60 -10.94 -10.05
C VAL A 104 11.64 -10.16 -10.86
N ASN A 105 11.34 -9.88 -12.13
CA ASN A 105 12.12 -8.93 -12.92
C ASN A 105 11.54 -7.55 -12.64
N PHE A 106 12.30 -6.74 -11.91
CA PHE A 106 12.01 -5.33 -11.69
C PHE A 106 12.57 -4.54 -12.88
N SER A 107 11.69 -4.09 -13.77
CA SER A 107 12.01 -3.03 -14.74
C SER A 107 11.48 -1.72 -14.17
N GLU A 108 12.39 -0.88 -13.68
CA GLU A 108 12.08 0.52 -13.36
C GLU A 108 11.94 1.27 -14.69
N GLU A 109 10.73 1.74 -15.01
CA GLU A 109 10.53 2.71 -16.09
C GLU A 109 10.66 4.13 -15.52
N GLU A 110 11.61 4.91 -16.04
CA GLU A 110 11.71 6.35 -15.76
C GLU A 110 10.55 7.08 -16.44
N GLU A 111 9.53 7.47 -15.66
CA GLU A 111 8.43 8.34 -16.14
C GLU A 111 8.62 9.80 -15.75
N ASP A 112 8.38 10.67 -16.74
CA ASP A 112 8.56 12.13 -16.76
C ASP A 112 7.66 12.89 -15.74
N PRO A 113 8.18 13.89 -15.00
CA PRO A 113 7.47 14.55 -13.90
C PRO A 113 6.27 15.46 -14.31
N GLU A 114 6.02 15.70 -15.60
CA GLU A 114 4.87 16.52 -16.04
C GLU A 114 3.52 15.77 -16.03
N GLU A 115 3.54 14.44 -16.06
CA GLU A 115 2.32 13.63 -16.17
C GLU A 115 1.56 13.53 -14.83
N GLU A 116 2.28 13.64 -13.71
CA GLU A 116 1.72 13.60 -12.34
C GLU A 116 0.68 14.72 -12.10
N LYS A 117 0.86 15.90 -12.72
CA LYS A 117 -0.07 17.04 -12.57
C LYS A 117 -1.40 16.82 -13.27
N LYS A 118 -1.46 16.01 -14.34
CA LYS A 118 -2.70 15.70 -15.06
C LYS A 118 -3.54 14.63 -14.37
N VAL A 119 -2.90 13.67 -13.70
CA VAL A 119 -3.60 12.51 -13.09
C VAL A 119 -4.36 12.89 -11.83
N VAL A 120 -3.86 13.85 -11.04
CA VAL A 120 -4.50 14.32 -9.79
C VAL A 120 -5.87 14.98 -10.03
N SER A 121 -6.10 15.57 -11.21
CA SER A 121 -7.37 16.24 -11.55
C SER A 121 -8.53 15.27 -11.86
N SER A 122 -8.25 14.00 -12.15
CA SER A 122 -9.20 13.16 -12.91
C SER A 122 -9.68 11.90 -12.19
N LYS A 123 -9.18 11.56 -10.99
CA LYS A 123 -9.58 10.35 -10.26
C LYS A 123 -10.32 10.68 -8.96
N LYS A 124 -11.60 11.03 -9.08
CA LYS A 124 -12.61 10.78 -8.03
C LYS A 124 -12.92 9.28 -8.07
N ARG A 125 -12.78 8.59 -6.93
CA ARG A 125 -13.04 7.16 -6.64
C ARG A 125 -11.74 6.34 -6.62
N TYR A 126 -11.65 5.46 -5.63
CA TYR A 126 -10.48 4.71 -5.14
C TYR A 126 -9.58 5.51 -4.20
N GLY A 127 -10.03 5.60 -2.93
CA GLY A 127 -9.19 6.00 -1.83
C GLY A 127 -8.40 4.81 -1.32
N VAL A 128 -7.12 4.75 -1.68
CA VAL A 128 -6.09 4.20 -0.80
C VAL A 128 -5.53 5.40 -0.08
N VAL A 129 -5.57 5.36 1.26
CA VAL A 129 -5.08 6.43 2.14
C VAL A 129 -3.80 5.94 2.79
#